data_AF-A0A2P2E0C7-F1
#
_entry.id   AF-A0A2P2E0C7-F1
#
_cell.length_a   1.000
_cell.length_b   1.000
_cell.length_c   1.000
_cell.angle_alpha   90.00
_cell.angle_beta   90.00
_cell.angle_gamma   90.00
#
_symmetry.space_group_name_H-M   'P 1'
#
loop_
_entity.id
_entity.type
_entity.pdbx_description
1 polymer ?
#
loop_
_entity_poly.entity_id
_entity_poly.type
_entity_poly.pdbx_seq_one_letter_code
_entity_poly.pdbx_strand_id
1 'polypeptide(L)'
;MKSIVRLLMLVATFAVIQCGKSSQSPEEKLVEILPKFQNVLCSKMMECSKAEMAQIPEQYRSMIPPFMQSQEKCVGFFNQKFEEGKKQRQEEKREITMEEVNAFESCINALDKTNCSAFKDGKPSIPGCEALESLK
;
A
#
# COMPACT_ATOMS: atom_id res chain seq x y z
N MET A 1 -22.65 -54.59 -3.46
CA MET A 1 -21.68 -53.88 -4.32
C MET A 1 -22.22 -52.60 -4.99
N LYS A 2 -23.50 -52.52 -5.37
CA LYS A 2 -24.07 -51.31 -6.04
C LYS A 2 -24.16 -50.05 -5.15
N SER A 3 -24.30 -50.20 -3.83
CA SER A 3 -24.43 -49.05 -2.91
C SER A 3 -23.10 -48.37 -2.55
N ILE A 4 -21.97 -49.10 -2.57
CA ILE A 4 -20.64 -48.55 -2.25
C ILE A 4 -20.15 -47.67 -3.41
N VAL A 5 -20.44 -48.05 -4.66
CA VAL A 5 -20.09 -47.27 -5.85
C VAL A 5 -20.84 -45.93 -5.89
N ARG A 6 -22.09 -45.88 -5.39
CA ARG A 6 -22.87 -44.63 -5.29
C ARG A 6 -22.33 -43.69 -4.21
N LEU A 7 -21.82 -44.23 -3.11
CA LEU A 7 -21.24 -43.41 -2.03
C LEU A 7 -19.89 -42.79 -2.44
N LEU A 8 -19.06 -43.53 -3.18
CA LEU A 8 -17.76 -43.05 -3.69
C LEU A 8 -17.90 -41.93 -4.75
N MET A 9 -18.96 -41.93 -5.57
CA MET A 9 -19.23 -40.85 -6.52
C MET A 9 -19.69 -39.53 -5.86
N LEU A 10 -20.38 -39.61 -4.71
CA LEU A 10 -20.83 -38.43 -3.97
C LEU A 10 -19.70 -37.75 -3.18
N VAL A 11 -18.68 -38.51 -2.77
CA VAL A 11 -17.50 -37.94 -2.08
C VAL A 11 -16.54 -37.27 -3.07
N ALA A 12 -16.45 -37.76 -4.31
CA ALA A 12 -15.62 -37.15 -5.35
C ALA A 12 -16.12 -35.78 -5.85
N THR A 13 -17.41 -35.48 -5.70
CA THR A 13 -17.99 -34.18 -6.10
C THR A 13 -17.85 -33.09 -5.04
N PHE A 14 -17.69 -33.45 -3.77
CA PHE A 14 -17.43 -32.48 -2.69
C PHE A 14 -15.97 -32.00 -2.62
N ALA A 15 -15.02 -32.76 -3.19
CA ALA A 15 -13.61 -32.36 -3.21
C ALA A 15 -13.31 -31.19 -4.17
N VAL A 16 -14.24 -30.84 -5.08
CA VAL A 16 -14.04 -29.75 -6.07
C VAL A 16 -14.57 -28.40 -5.56
N ILE A 17 -15.34 -28.38 -4.48
CA ILE A 17 -16.03 -27.16 -4.00
C ILE A 17 -15.17 -26.35 -3.01
N GLN A 18 -14.00 -26.86 -2.61
CA GLN A 18 -13.11 -26.16 -1.67
C GLN A 18 -12.01 -25.31 -2.31
N CYS A 19 -12.04 -25.13 -3.63
CA CYS A 19 -11.30 -24.06 -4.35
C CYS A 19 -12.19 -22.84 -4.66
N GLY A 20 -13.27 -22.64 -3.87
CA GLY A 20 -14.29 -21.60 -4.13
C GLY A 20 -14.17 -20.32 -3.32
N LYS A 21 -13.14 -20.15 -2.47
CA LYS A 21 -12.77 -18.79 -2.02
C LYS A 21 -11.93 -18.22 -3.14
N SER A 22 -12.51 -17.36 -3.96
CA SER A 22 -11.78 -16.47 -4.87
C SER A 22 -10.78 -15.69 -4.02
N SER A 23 -9.60 -16.26 -3.80
CA SER A 23 -8.53 -15.62 -3.08
C SER A 23 -8.04 -14.55 -4.03
N GLN A 24 -8.57 -13.35 -3.84
CA GLN A 24 -8.18 -12.15 -4.53
C GLN A 24 -6.65 -12.12 -4.67
N SER A 25 -6.17 -11.88 -5.89
CA SER A 25 -4.75 -11.91 -6.18
C SER A 25 -4.01 -10.87 -5.34
N PRO A 26 -2.72 -11.07 -5.04
CA PRO A 26 -1.93 -10.07 -4.30
C PRO A 26 -1.97 -8.68 -4.98
N GLU A 27 -1.99 -8.65 -6.31
CA GLU A 27 -2.12 -7.40 -7.09
C GLU A 27 -3.48 -6.72 -6.84
N GLU A 28 -4.59 -7.46 -6.89
CA GLU A 28 -5.93 -6.91 -6.61
C GLU A 28 -6.01 -6.38 -5.18
N LYS A 29 -5.45 -7.10 -4.20
CA LYS A 29 -5.38 -6.61 -2.80
C LYS A 29 -4.53 -5.36 -2.67
N LEU A 30 -3.40 -5.29 -3.37
CA LEU A 30 -2.54 -4.11 -3.36
C LEU A 30 -3.30 -2.88 -3.89
N VAL A 31 -4.05 -3.04 -4.98
CA VAL A 31 -4.88 -1.97 -5.56
C VAL A 31 -5.96 -1.49 -4.58
N GLU A 32 -6.54 -2.38 -3.77
CA GLU A 32 -7.54 -2.00 -2.77
C GLU A 32 -6.97 -1.24 -1.58
N ILE A 33 -5.78 -1.61 -1.09
CA ILE A 33 -5.17 -0.98 0.10
C ILE A 33 -4.43 0.32 -0.24
N LEU A 34 -4.01 0.50 -1.49
CA LEU A 34 -3.20 1.64 -1.92
C LEU A 34 -3.86 3.00 -1.63
N PRO A 35 -5.15 3.24 -1.94
CA PRO A 35 -5.79 4.52 -1.61
C PRO A 35 -5.77 4.82 -0.12
N LYS A 36 -5.90 3.80 0.74
CA LYS A 36 -5.83 3.95 2.19
C LYS A 36 -4.41 4.34 2.63
N PHE A 37 -3.39 3.64 2.10
CA PHE A 37 -1.99 3.98 2.34
C PHE A 37 -1.66 5.42 1.95
N GLN A 38 -1.99 5.82 0.73
CA GLN A 38 -1.72 7.17 0.23
C GLN A 38 -2.42 8.24 1.09
N ASN A 39 -3.69 8.02 1.45
CA ASN A 39 -4.41 8.97 2.29
C ASN A 39 -3.79 9.12 3.67
N VAL A 40 -3.45 8.02 4.34
CA VAL A 40 -2.85 8.06 5.68
C VAL A 40 -1.46 8.71 5.63
N LEU A 41 -0.61 8.30 4.69
CA LEU A 41 0.72 8.87 4.52
C LEU A 41 0.67 10.37 4.23
N CYS A 42 -0.14 10.78 3.24
CA CYS A 42 -0.25 12.18 2.84
C CYS A 42 -0.90 13.04 3.92
N SER A 43 -1.92 12.53 4.60
CA SER A 43 -2.53 13.23 5.73
C SER A 43 -1.51 13.47 6.85
N LYS A 44 -0.73 12.45 7.23
CA LYS A 44 0.32 12.58 8.24
C LYS A 44 1.44 13.51 7.81
N MET A 45 1.87 13.44 6.55
CA MET A 45 2.89 14.35 6.03
C MET A 45 2.44 15.81 6.12
N MET A 46 1.19 16.11 5.78
CA MET A 46 0.62 17.46 5.89
C MET A 46 0.45 17.89 7.34
N GLU A 47 -0.08 17.01 8.20
CA GLU A 47 -0.23 17.25 9.63
C GLU A 47 1.11 17.64 10.27
N CYS A 48 2.16 16.86 9.98
CA CYS A 48 3.45 16.99 10.63
C CYS A 48 4.32 18.12 10.05
N SER A 49 4.16 18.46 8.77
CA SER A 49 4.90 19.55 8.15
C SER A 49 4.19 20.91 8.27
N LYS A 50 2.92 20.97 8.70
CA LYS A 50 2.11 22.20 8.74
C LYS A 50 2.82 23.37 9.45
N ALA A 51 3.42 23.11 10.61
CA ALA A 51 4.09 24.13 11.40
C ALA A 51 5.37 24.65 10.72
N GLU A 52 6.11 23.77 10.05
CA GLU A 52 7.33 24.11 9.31
C GLU A 52 6.99 24.87 8.02
N MET A 53 5.98 24.40 7.27
CA MET A 53 5.48 25.06 6.06
C MET A 53 4.95 26.46 6.35
N ALA A 54 4.35 26.70 7.52
CA ALA A 54 3.90 28.02 7.94
C ALA A 54 5.04 29.01 8.23
N GLN A 55 6.25 28.50 8.54
CA GLN A 55 7.44 29.33 8.77
C GLN A 55 8.17 29.69 7.47
N ILE A 56 7.84 29.04 6.35
CA ILE A 56 8.46 29.33 5.05
C ILE A 56 8.00 30.72 4.57
N PRO A 57 8.93 31.67 4.36
CA PRO A 57 8.59 32.98 3.82
C PRO A 57 7.95 32.87 2.43
N GLU A 58 7.07 33.80 2.11
CA GLU A 58 6.27 33.75 0.88
C GLU A 58 7.12 33.65 -0.40
N GLN A 59 8.25 34.34 -0.44
CA GLN A 59 9.22 34.28 -1.53
C GLN A 59 9.84 32.89 -1.79
N TYR A 60 9.79 31.98 -0.81
CA TYR A 60 10.32 30.61 -0.91
C TYR A 60 9.22 29.55 -1.07
N ARG A 61 7.94 29.92 -1.02
CA ARG A 61 6.83 28.96 -1.16
C ARG A 61 6.82 28.24 -2.52
N SER A 62 7.33 28.89 -3.58
CA SER A 62 7.48 28.29 -4.91
C SER A 62 8.51 27.15 -4.95
N MET A 63 9.41 27.07 -3.97
CA MET A 63 10.40 25.98 -3.86
C MET A 63 9.83 24.74 -3.18
N ILE A 64 8.66 24.84 -2.53
CA ILE A 64 8.01 23.69 -1.89
C ILE A 64 7.56 22.73 -3.00
N PRO A 65 7.99 21.45 -2.97
CA PRO A 65 7.56 20.47 -3.95
C PRO A 65 6.03 20.40 -4.07
N PRO A 66 5.45 20.28 -5.28
CA PRO A 66 4.00 20.30 -5.45
C PRO A 66 3.25 19.31 -4.57
N PHE A 67 3.80 18.10 -4.40
CA PHE A 67 3.21 17.05 -3.59
C PHE A 67 3.14 17.39 -2.09
N MET A 68 3.91 18.36 -1.61
CA MET A 68 3.87 18.85 -0.22
C MET A 68 2.92 20.04 -0.02
N GLN A 69 2.37 20.59 -1.10
CA GLN A 69 1.54 21.80 -1.02
C GLN A 69 0.08 21.51 -0.63
N SER A 70 -0.41 20.29 -0.90
CA SER A 70 -1.73 19.84 -0.49
C SER A 70 -1.81 18.32 -0.44
N GLN A 71 -2.76 17.81 0.35
CA GLN A 71 -3.04 16.37 0.40
C GLN A 71 -3.42 15.81 -0.97
N GLU A 72 -4.20 16.54 -1.77
CA GLU A 72 -4.59 16.13 -3.12
C GLU A 72 -3.37 15.95 -4.04
N LYS A 73 -2.44 16.92 -4.02
CA LYS A 73 -1.21 16.83 -4.82
C LYS A 73 -0.30 15.70 -4.31
N CYS A 74 -0.27 15.44 -3.01
CA CYS A 74 0.43 14.30 -2.43
C CYS A 74 -0.12 12.97 -2.96
N VAL A 75 -1.43 12.77 -2.85
CA VAL A 75 -2.10 11.55 -3.32
C VAL A 75 -1.91 11.38 -4.82
N GLY A 76 -2.06 12.46 -5.60
CA GLY A 76 -1.81 12.44 -7.04
C GLY A 76 -0.37 12.02 -7.40
N PHE A 77 0.62 12.54 -6.69
CA PHE A 77 2.02 12.16 -6.88
C PHE A 77 2.25 10.66 -6.62
N PHE A 78 1.76 10.14 -5.49
CA PHE A 78 1.94 8.72 -5.17
C PHE A 78 1.11 7.79 -6.06
N ASN A 79 -0.04 8.24 -6.58
CA ASN A 79 -0.79 7.52 -7.60
C ASN A 79 0.02 7.38 -8.88
N GLN A 80 0.61 8.48 -9.36
CA GLN A 80 1.48 8.44 -10.54
C GLN A 80 2.66 7.48 -10.32
N LYS A 81 3.31 7.54 -9.14
CA LYS A 81 4.42 6.65 -8.80
C LYS A 81 4.01 5.18 -8.73
N PHE A 82 2.81 4.90 -8.24
CA PHE A 82 2.28 3.54 -8.26
C PHE A 82 2.06 3.03 -9.69
N GLU A 83 1.47 3.84 -10.57
CA GLU A 83 1.24 3.46 -11.97
C GLU A 83 2.56 3.28 -12.73
N GLU A 84 3.56 4.12 -12.48
CA GLU A 84 4.93 3.95 -12.99
C GLU A 84 5.53 2.61 -12.52
N GLY A 85 5.46 2.34 -11.21
CA GLY A 85 5.96 1.08 -10.64
C GLY A 85 5.19 -0.15 -11.13
N LYS A 86 3.88 -0.04 -11.36
CA LYS A 86 3.05 -1.11 -11.92
C LYS A 86 3.48 -1.45 -13.35
N LYS A 87 3.67 -0.44 -14.20
CA LYS A 87 4.18 -0.63 -15.56
C LYS A 87 5.55 -1.30 -15.55
N GLN A 88 6.46 -0.82 -14.70
CA GLN A 88 7.79 -1.41 -14.56
C GLN A 88 7.72 -2.90 -14.14
N ARG A 89 6.90 -3.24 -13.14
CA ARG A 89 6.71 -4.65 -12.74
C ARG A 89 6.17 -5.52 -13.89
N GLN A 90 5.26 -4.98 -14.70
CA GLN A 90 4.73 -5.69 -15.87
C GLN A 90 5.80 -5.93 -16.93
N GLU A 91 6.65 -4.94 -17.21
CA GLU A 91 7.78 -5.06 -18.13
C GLU A 91 8.81 -6.10 -17.65
N GLU A 92 9.08 -6.11 -16.34
CA GLU A 92 10.00 -7.04 -15.68
C GLU A 92 9.38 -8.43 -15.42
N LYS A 93 8.09 -8.62 -15.69
CA LYS A 93 7.31 -9.83 -15.34
C LYS A 93 7.42 -10.18 -13.84
N ARG A 94 7.53 -9.17 -12.99
CA ARG A 94 7.60 -9.30 -11.55
C ARG A 94 6.18 -9.36 -10.99
N GLU A 95 5.88 -10.44 -10.27
CA GLU A 95 4.62 -10.58 -9.55
C GLU A 95 4.71 -9.95 -8.16
N ILE A 96 3.62 -9.31 -7.73
CA ILE A 96 3.47 -8.88 -6.34
C ILE A 96 3.22 -10.12 -5.47
N THR A 97 3.97 -10.23 -4.39
CA THR A 97 3.80 -11.29 -3.39
C THR A 97 2.86 -10.83 -2.28
N MET A 98 2.27 -11.78 -1.55
CA MET A 98 1.47 -11.45 -0.36
C MET A 98 2.31 -10.80 0.76
N GLU A 99 3.62 -11.06 0.81
CA GLU A 99 4.52 -10.43 1.77
C GLU A 99 4.57 -8.92 1.56
N GLU A 100 4.61 -8.48 0.30
CA GLU A 100 4.59 -7.06 -0.06
C GLU A 100 3.27 -6.40 0.31
N VAL A 101 2.14 -7.07 0.04
CA VAL A 101 0.81 -6.59 0.46
C VAL A 101 0.76 -6.40 1.98
N ASN A 102 1.25 -7.37 2.74
CA ASN A 102 1.28 -7.31 4.20
C ASN A 102 2.21 -6.20 4.72
N ALA A 103 3.30 -5.89 4.00
CA ALA A 103 4.18 -4.77 4.32
C ALA A 103 3.44 -3.42 4.19
N PHE A 104 2.61 -3.25 3.15
CA PHE A 104 1.76 -2.07 3.01
C PHE A 104 0.73 -1.97 4.14
N GLU A 105 0.03 -3.06 4.47
CA GLU A 105 -0.94 -3.07 5.58
C GLU A 105 -0.29 -2.73 6.93
N SER A 106 0.89 -3.28 7.18
CA SER A 106 1.67 -3.01 8.39
C SER A 106 2.07 -1.54 8.47
N CYS A 107 2.56 -0.98 7.37
CA CYS A 107 2.93 0.43 7.28
C CYS A 107 1.73 1.37 7.46
N ILE A 108 0.56 1.06 6.90
CA ILE A 108 -0.69 1.82 7.13
C ILE A 108 -0.99 1.90 8.63
N ASN A 109 -0.94 0.75 9.32
CA ASN A 109 -1.24 0.69 10.75
C ASN A 109 -0.20 1.42 11.61
N ALA A 110 1.05 1.44 11.17
CA ALA A 110 2.12 2.12 11.87
C ALA A 110 2.04 3.65 11.67
N LEU A 111 1.77 4.12 10.45
CA LEU A 111 1.57 5.53 10.12
C LEU A 111 0.45 6.16 10.95
N ASP A 112 -0.66 5.46 11.11
CA ASP A 112 -1.81 5.95 11.88
C ASP A 112 -1.46 6.20 13.35
N LYS A 113 -0.53 5.42 13.90
CA LYS A 113 -0.08 5.49 15.31
C LYS A 113 1.15 6.36 15.50
N THR A 114 1.82 6.75 14.41
CA THR A 114 3.08 7.49 14.47
C THR A 114 2.82 8.97 14.73
N ASN A 115 3.62 9.55 15.62
CA ASN A 115 3.59 10.98 15.90
C ASN A 115 4.55 11.74 14.96
N CYS A 116 4.49 13.06 14.97
CA CYS A 116 5.29 13.89 14.06
C CYS A 116 6.80 13.89 14.33
N SER A 117 7.31 13.27 15.40
CA SER A 117 8.77 13.19 15.60
C SER A 117 9.45 12.34 14.52
N ALA A 118 8.76 11.33 14.00
CA ALA A 118 9.28 10.49 12.90
C ALA A 118 9.49 11.28 11.59
N PHE A 119 8.83 12.43 11.44
CA PHE A 119 8.86 13.24 10.21
C PHE A 119 9.83 14.43 10.29
N LYS A 120 10.39 14.75 11.47
CA LYS A 120 11.19 15.97 11.70
C LYS A 120 12.67 15.84 11.39
N ASP A 121 13.25 14.65 11.60
CA ASP A 121 14.72 14.50 11.57
C ASP A 121 15.29 14.15 10.20
N GLY A 122 14.49 14.25 9.13
CA GLY A 122 14.91 13.83 7.78
C GLY A 122 15.34 12.36 7.71
N LYS A 123 15.01 11.55 8.73
CA LYS A 123 15.29 10.12 8.72
C LYS A 123 14.47 9.49 7.60
N PRO A 124 15.09 8.66 6.75
CA PRO A 124 14.43 8.10 5.58
C PRO A 124 13.33 7.09 5.94
N SER A 125 13.23 6.70 7.21
CA SER A 125 12.42 5.58 7.63
C SER A 125 11.31 5.96 8.59
N ILE A 126 10.08 5.70 8.15
CA ILE A 126 8.89 5.78 8.98
C ILE A 126 8.79 4.45 9.74
N PRO A 127 8.76 4.46 11.09
CA PRO A 127 8.64 3.24 11.86
C PRO A 127 7.45 2.40 11.41
N GLY A 128 7.69 1.11 11.14
CA GLY A 128 6.70 0.15 10.64
C GLY A 128 6.51 0.14 9.11
N CYS A 129 7.25 0.95 8.36
CA CYS A 129 7.28 0.98 6.91
C CYS A 129 8.61 0.48 6.31
N GLU A 130 9.53 -0.02 7.14
CA GLU A 130 10.89 -0.42 6.77
C GLU A 130 10.89 -1.50 5.68
N ALA A 131 9.94 -2.43 5.77
CA ALA A 131 9.77 -3.51 4.80
C ALA A 131 9.45 -3.00 3.39
N LEU A 132 8.86 -1.80 3.25
CA LEU A 132 8.60 -1.18 1.94
C LEU A 132 9.87 -0.58 1.32
N GLU A 133 10.83 -0.13 2.13
CA GLU A 133 12.09 0.43 1.64
C GLU A 133 12.99 -0.65 1.01
N SER A 134 12.81 -1.91 1.43
CA SER A 134 13.48 -3.08 0.87
C SER A 134 12.86 -3.63 -0.42
N LEU A 135 11.71 -3.11 -0.88
CA LEU A 135 11.01 -3.58 -2.09
C LEU A 135 11.51 -2.97 -3.40
N LYS A 136 12.68 -2.33 -3.37
CA LYS A 136 13.32 -1.66 -4.53
C LYS A 136 13.58 -2.60 -5.69
#